data_AF-A0A2V7QZ24-F1
#
_entry.id   AF-A0A2V7QZ24-F1
#
_cell.length_a   1.000
_cell.length_b   1.000
_cell.length_c   1.000
_cell.angle_alpha   90.00
_cell.angle_beta   90.00
_cell.angle_gamma   90.00
#
_symmetry.space_group_name_H-M   'P 1'
#
loop_
_entity.id
_entity.type
_entity.pdbx_description
1 polymer ?
#
loop_
_entity_poly.entity_id
_entity_poly.type
_entity_poly.pdbx_seq_one_letter_code
_entity_poly.pdbx_strand_id
1 'polypeptide(L)'
;MIALLLVMALQQPAAPPQLPPLPAARTDTSPFRRLALSTPTLLREGSGRPGPTYWQQRADYTIAVSLDTATHTIAGRETIRYTNRSPDTLRYLWLQLDQNLFRDDSRGALLNPPDARFAARGFHGGFVLDRVESVRPSGRQTVRRSLKTIEDGTVLRVELDRPLPPRGVASLEIGYSFQVPEHGADRMGREQFPEGWLYEIAQWYPRLAVYDDVRGWNTEQYLGQGEFYLEYGDIDFAITVPRGFIVAATGRLTNPLQVLTAQQRERLARALHSD
;
A
#
# COMPACT_ATOMS: atom_id res chain seq x y z
N MET A 1 -15.28 55.76 86.07
CA MET A 1 -14.79 54.71 85.15
C MET A 1 -15.30 55.02 83.75
N ILE A 2 -14.44 55.54 82.87
CA ILE A 2 -14.76 55.88 81.48
C ILE A 2 -14.10 54.82 80.61
N ALA A 3 -14.89 54.05 79.86
CA ALA A 3 -14.42 53.02 78.94
C ALA A 3 -14.27 53.62 77.53
N LEU A 4 -13.05 53.59 77.01
CA LEU A 4 -12.66 54.06 75.68
C LEU A 4 -12.90 52.91 74.68
N LEU A 5 -13.80 53.09 73.71
CA LEU A 5 -14.04 52.14 72.62
C LEU A 5 -13.22 52.57 71.40
N LEU A 6 -12.22 51.76 71.04
CA LEU A 6 -11.37 51.95 69.87
C LEU A 6 -12.05 51.26 68.66
N VAL A 7 -12.44 52.03 67.65
CA VAL A 7 -12.93 51.49 66.37
C VAL A 7 -11.75 51.35 65.42
N MET A 8 -11.37 50.11 65.10
CA MET A 8 -10.42 49.82 64.01
C MET A 8 -11.18 49.70 62.68
N ALA A 9 -10.88 50.58 61.74
CA ALA A 9 -11.33 50.46 60.35
C ALA A 9 -10.39 49.51 59.60
N LEU A 10 -10.93 48.37 59.15
CA LEU A 10 -10.22 47.46 58.23
C LEU A 10 -10.23 48.06 56.82
N GLN A 11 -9.07 48.50 56.33
CA GLN A 11 -8.91 48.84 54.92
C GLN A 11 -8.92 47.56 54.08
N GLN A 12 -9.89 47.44 53.15
CA GLN A 12 -9.88 46.39 52.13
C GLN A 12 -8.77 46.69 51.10
N PRO A 13 -7.95 45.68 50.71
CA PRO A 13 -6.96 45.87 49.66
C PRO A 13 -7.64 46.06 48.31
N ALA A 14 -7.17 47.04 47.54
CA ALA A 14 -7.68 47.33 46.21
C ALA A 14 -7.48 46.12 45.27
N ALA A 15 -8.49 45.84 44.44
CA ALA A 15 -8.42 44.78 43.45
C ALA A 15 -7.30 45.08 42.42
N PRO A 16 -6.47 44.09 42.04
CA PRO A 16 -5.41 44.30 41.08
C PRO A 16 -5.98 44.69 39.71
N PRO A 17 -5.28 45.56 38.95
CA PRO A 17 -5.74 46.00 37.63
C PRO A 17 -5.84 44.80 36.68
N GLN A 18 -6.98 44.67 36.00
CA GLN A 18 -7.17 43.66 34.96
C GLN A 18 -6.30 44.02 33.75
N LEU A 19 -5.43 43.09 33.36
CA LEU A 19 -4.63 43.22 32.15
C LEU A 19 -5.53 43.17 30.92
N PRO A 20 -5.25 43.97 29.87
CA PRO A 20 -6.00 43.92 28.64
C PRO A 20 -5.89 42.51 28.00
N PRO A 21 -6.94 42.03 27.32
CA PRO A 21 -6.89 40.74 26.66
C PRO A 21 -5.80 40.74 25.59
N LEU A 22 -5.08 39.61 25.51
CA LEU A 22 -4.04 39.43 24.50
C LEU A 22 -4.68 39.48 23.09
N PRO A 23 -4.05 40.18 22.13
CA PRO A 23 -4.52 40.17 20.75
C PRO A 23 -4.54 38.73 20.22
N ALA A 24 -5.53 38.42 19.37
CA ALA A 24 -5.63 37.12 18.72
C ALA A 24 -4.32 36.76 18.02
N ALA A 25 -3.79 35.57 18.29
CA ALA A 25 -2.53 35.11 17.72
C ALA A 25 -2.63 35.16 16.19
N ARG A 26 -1.90 36.09 15.56
CA ARG A 26 -1.73 36.11 14.11
C ARG A 26 -0.93 34.86 13.76
N THR A 27 -1.51 33.96 12.97
CA THR A 27 -0.80 32.79 12.48
C THR A 27 0.44 33.25 11.73
N ASP A 28 1.62 32.84 12.19
CA ASP A 28 2.88 33.08 11.50
C ASP A 28 2.77 32.50 10.09
N THR A 29 2.81 33.34 9.05
CA THR A 29 2.75 32.92 7.65
C THR A 29 4.15 32.73 7.04
N SER A 30 5.21 32.90 7.84
CA SER A 30 6.58 32.74 7.39
C SER A 30 6.81 31.36 6.77
N PRO A 31 7.58 31.26 5.67
CA PRO A 31 8.04 29.96 5.16
C PRO A 31 9.00 29.26 6.15
N PHE A 32 9.57 29.99 7.12
CA PHE A 32 10.44 29.46 8.17
C PHE A 32 9.74 29.30 9.53
N ARG A 33 8.42 29.49 9.59
CA ARG A 33 7.66 29.23 10.81
C ARG A 33 7.91 27.80 11.27
N ARG A 34 7.88 27.56 12.58
CA ARG A 34 7.93 26.18 13.09
C ARG A 34 6.75 25.41 12.52
N LEU A 35 7.02 24.23 11.97
CA LEU A 35 5.97 23.31 11.56
C LEU A 35 5.12 22.97 12.79
N ALA A 36 3.80 23.05 12.65
CA ALA A 36 2.87 22.55 13.65
C ALA A 36 2.91 21.02 13.59
N LEU A 37 3.80 20.42 14.38
CA LEU A 37 3.89 18.98 14.52
C LEU A 37 2.82 18.50 15.50
N SER A 38 2.30 17.29 15.25
CA SER A 38 1.38 16.64 16.17
C SER A 38 2.02 16.45 17.54
N THR A 39 1.23 16.65 18.60
CA THR A 39 1.66 16.35 19.97
C THR A 39 1.90 14.84 20.13
N PRO A 40 2.85 14.42 20.99
CA PRO A 40 3.05 13.01 21.29
C PRO A 40 1.76 12.34 21.77
N THR A 41 1.59 11.07 21.42
CA THR A 41 0.50 10.20 21.86
C THR A 41 1.05 8.82 22.26
N LEU A 42 0.19 7.92 22.74
CA LEU A 42 0.58 6.52 22.99
C LEU A 42 0.90 5.75 21.69
N LEU A 43 0.42 6.25 20.54
CA LEU A 43 0.70 5.68 19.21
C LEU A 43 2.05 6.14 18.66
N ARG A 44 2.43 7.42 18.87
CA ARG A 44 3.67 8.02 18.37
C ARG A 44 4.26 9.01 19.37
N GLU A 45 5.54 8.85 19.66
CA GLU A 45 6.29 9.76 20.53
C GLU A 45 6.55 11.11 19.83
N GLY A 46 6.98 12.13 20.60
CA GLY A 46 7.31 13.46 20.04
C GLY A 46 8.49 13.46 19.05
N SER A 47 9.26 12.38 19.03
CA SER A 47 10.32 12.11 18.06
C SER A 47 9.80 11.54 16.73
N GLY A 48 8.51 11.20 16.64
CA GLY A 48 7.90 10.49 15.53
C GLY A 48 8.05 8.96 15.59
N ARG A 49 8.76 8.43 16.59
CA ARG A 49 8.96 6.99 16.78
C ARG A 49 7.65 6.30 17.20
N PRO A 50 7.46 5.01 16.84
CA PRO A 50 6.40 4.18 17.38
C PRO A 50 6.33 4.24 18.92
N GLY A 51 5.16 4.58 19.45
CA GLY A 51 4.86 4.55 20.88
C GLY A 51 4.45 3.15 21.37
N PRO A 52 4.17 2.98 22.67
CA PRO A 52 3.87 1.68 23.27
C PRO A 52 2.60 1.01 22.75
N THR A 53 1.67 1.75 22.17
CA THR A 53 0.44 1.20 21.56
C THR A 53 0.45 1.28 20.04
N TYR A 54 1.60 1.54 19.43
CA TYR A 54 1.74 1.54 17.98
C TYR A 54 1.36 0.18 17.38
N TRP A 55 0.70 0.23 16.24
CA TRP A 55 0.32 -0.93 15.46
C TRP A 55 0.60 -0.65 13.99
N GLN A 56 0.85 -1.72 13.26
CA GLN A 56 1.07 -1.72 11.82
C GLN A 56 0.50 -3.02 11.30
N GLN A 57 -0.28 -2.97 10.22
CA GLN A 57 -0.90 -4.17 9.69
C GLN A 57 0.17 -5.10 9.10
N ARG A 58 -0.27 -6.30 8.74
CA ARG A 58 0.57 -7.25 8.02
C ARG A 58 -0.22 -7.87 6.88
N ALA A 59 0.36 -7.87 5.69
CA ALA A 59 -0.19 -8.50 4.50
C ALA A 59 0.84 -9.46 3.92
N ASP A 60 0.62 -10.76 4.11
CA ASP A 60 1.45 -11.81 3.52
C ASP A 60 0.83 -12.28 2.20
N TYR A 61 1.66 -12.63 1.23
CA TYR A 61 1.23 -13.02 -0.11
C TYR A 61 1.80 -14.38 -0.50
N THR A 62 0.96 -15.18 -1.14
CA THR A 62 1.40 -16.32 -1.96
C THR A 62 0.90 -16.11 -3.37
N ILE A 63 1.81 -15.99 -4.34
CA ILE A 63 1.47 -15.60 -5.71
C ILE A 63 1.98 -16.64 -6.71
N ALA A 64 1.12 -17.03 -7.64
CA ALA A 64 1.52 -17.84 -8.80
C ALA A 64 1.12 -17.11 -10.07
N VAL A 65 2.08 -16.85 -10.95
CA VAL A 65 1.86 -16.15 -12.22
C VAL A 65 2.47 -16.90 -13.40
N SER A 66 1.90 -16.69 -14.57
CA SER A 66 2.43 -17.13 -15.85
C SER A 66 2.43 -16.01 -16.88
N LEU A 67 3.47 -15.97 -17.72
CA LEU A 67 3.55 -15.10 -18.89
C LEU A 67 3.25 -15.90 -20.16
N ASP A 68 2.20 -15.50 -20.88
CA ASP A 68 1.95 -15.93 -22.25
C ASP A 68 2.59 -14.93 -23.22
N THR A 69 3.62 -15.36 -23.95
CA THR A 69 4.35 -14.50 -24.90
C THR A 69 3.70 -14.40 -26.27
N ALA A 70 2.66 -15.17 -26.56
CA ALA A 70 1.90 -15.05 -27.80
C ALA A 70 0.86 -13.93 -27.69
N THR A 71 0.27 -13.74 -26.51
CA THR A 71 -0.71 -12.68 -26.23
C THR A 71 -0.14 -11.52 -25.41
N HIS A 72 1.08 -11.69 -24.88
CA HIS A 72 1.76 -10.77 -23.97
C HIS A 72 0.98 -10.53 -22.68
N THR A 73 0.36 -11.59 -22.18
CA THR A 73 -0.53 -11.53 -21.02
C THR A 73 0.13 -12.17 -19.82
N ILE A 74 0.04 -11.49 -18.68
CA ILE A 74 0.33 -12.06 -17.36
C ILE A 74 -1.00 -12.51 -16.78
N ALA A 75 -1.08 -13.77 -16.38
CA ALA A 75 -2.19 -14.32 -15.62
C ALA A 75 -1.69 -14.76 -14.24
N GLY A 76 -2.41 -14.37 -13.20
CA GLY A 76 -2.03 -14.56 -11.82
C GLY A 76 -3.14 -15.10 -10.94
N ARG A 77 -2.73 -15.83 -9.92
CA ARG A 77 -3.53 -16.15 -8.74
C ARG A 77 -2.71 -15.78 -7.53
N GLU A 78 -3.26 -14.93 -6.67
CA GLU A 78 -2.68 -14.62 -5.38
C GLU A 78 -3.60 -15.03 -4.25
N THR A 79 -2.99 -15.38 -3.12
CA THR A 79 -3.66 -15.47 -1.83
C THR A 79 -3.02 -14.48 -0.90
N ILE A 80 -3.84 -13.58 -0.37
CA ILE A 80 -3.42 -12.55 0.58
C ILE A 80 -3.89 -12.97 1.96
N ARG A 81 -2.98 -13.07 2.92
CA ARG A 81 -3.29 -13.27 4.33
C ARG A 81 -3.08 -11.96 5.07
N TYR A 82 -4.19 -11.30 5.38
CA TYR A 82 -4.21 -10.01 6.05
C TYR A 82 -4.44 -10.18 7.56
N THR A 83 -3.50 -9.69 8.38
CA THR A 83 -3.59 -9.70 9.84
C THR A 83 -3.98 -8.31 10.32
N ASN A 84 -5.17 -8.18 10.90
CA ASN A 84 -5.62 -6.93 11.49
C ASN A 84 -4.99 -6.71 12.87
N ARG A 85 -4.03 -5.82 12.97
CA ARG A 85 -3.36 -5.37 14.20
C ARG A 85 -3.90 -4.04 14.72
N SER A 86 -4.83 -3.39 14.01
CA SER A 86 -5.48 -2.17 14.49
C SER A 86 -6.44 -2.48 15.64
N PRO A 87 -6.85 -1.44 16.42
CA PRO A 87 -7.89 -1.59 17.44
C PRO A 87 -9.31 -1.69 16.85
N ASP A 88 -9.46 -1.56 15.53
CA ASP A 88 -10.75 -1.50 14.87
C ASP A 88 -11.24 -2.88 14.42
N THR A 89 -12.56 -3.02 14.32
CA THR A 89 -13.16 -4.14 13.58
C THR A 89 -13.38 -3.72 12.13
N LEU A 90 -12.61 -4.30 11.21
CA LEU A 90 -12.69 -4.00 9.78
C LEU A 90 -13.82 -4.78 9.11
N ARG A 91 -14.54 -4.15 8.18
CA ARG A 91 -15.65 -4.79 7.44
C ARG A 91 -15.38 -4.91 5.95
N TYR A 92 -14.35 -4.24 5.48
CA TYR A 92 -13.87 -4.25 4.11
C TYR A 92 -12.36 -4.04 4.12
N LEU A 93 -11.72 -4.45 3.03
CA LEU A 93 -10.31 -4.20 2.75
C LEU A 93 -10.21 -3.39 1.46
N TRP A 94 -9.13 -2.61 1.32
CA TRP A 94 -8.83 -1.90 0.08
C TRP A 94 -7.57 -2.46 -0.57
N LEU A 95 -7.58 -2.54 -1.90
CA LEU A 95 -6.44 -2.92 -2.71
C LEU A 95 -6.16 -1.84 -3.75
N GLN A 96 -4.90 -1.75 -4.17
CA GLN A 96 -4.43 -1.01 -5.33
C GLN A 96 -4.46 -1.93 -6.55
N LEU A 97 -5.02 -1.41 -7.64
CA LEU A 97 -5.12 -2.00 -8.97
C LEU A 97 -4.30 -1.16 -9.94
N ASP A 98 -2.99 -1.08 -9.73
CA ASP A 98 -2.13 -0.12 -10.44
C ASP A 98 -2.15 -0.25 -11.97
N GLN A 99 -2.36 -1.46 -12.51
CA GLN A 99 -2.50 -1.66 -13.97
C GLN A 99 -3.70 -0.93 -14.55
N ASN A 100 -4.72 -0.60 -13.74
CA ASN A 100 -5.85 0.22 -14.17
C ASN A 100 -5.44 1.65 -14.53
N LEU A 101 -4.20 2.06 -14.27
CA LEU A 101 -3.60 3.27 -14.85
C LEU A 101 -3.77 3.32 -16.37
N PHE A 102 -3.66 2.16 -17.04
CA PHE A 102 -3.73 2.04 -18.50
C PHE A 102 -5.15 1.88 -19.05
N ARG A 103 -6.18 2.00 -18.22
CA ARG A 103 -7.56 2.09 -18.73
C ARG A 103 -7.83 3.50 -19.26
N ASP A 104 -8.63 3.59 -20.31
CA ASP A 104 -8.98 4.86 -20.95
C ASP A 104 -9.74 5.82 -20.01
N ASP A 105 -10.49 5.26 -19.06
CA ASP A 105 -11.29 5.98 -18.07
C ASP A 105 -10.52 6.29 -16.77
N SER A 106 -9.22 5.98 -16.70
CA SER A 106 -8.43 6.21 -15.50
C SER A 106 -8.12 7.70 -15.29
N ARG A 107 -7.99 8.11 -14.02
CA ARG A 107 -7.53 9.48 -13.70
C ARG A 107 -6.11 9.74 -14.22
N GLY A 108 -5.29 8.70 -14.30
CA GLY A 108 -3.95 8.82 -14.86
C GLY A 108 -3.96 9.06 -16.37
N ALA A 109 -4.89 8.45 -17.12
CA ALA A 109 -5.09 8.71 -18.55
C ALA A 109 -5.57 10.15 -18.81
N LEU A 110 -6.37 10.72 -17.89
CA LEU A 110 -6.78 12.12 -17.96
C LEU A 110 -5.62 13.11 -17.72
N LEU A 111 -4.67 12.74 -16.86
CA LEU A 111 -3.57 13.62 -16.44
C LEU A 111 -2.29 13.46 -17.28
N ASN A 112 -2.07 12.27 -17.84
CA ASN A 112 -0.88 11.94 -18.63
C ASN A 112 -1.30 11.83 -20.11
N PRO A 113 -0.93 12.81 -20.97
CA PRO A 113 -1.19 12.69 -22.41
C PRO A 113 -0.50 11.44 -22.98
N PRO A 114 -0.95 10.88 -24.12
CA PRO A 114 -0.49 9.58 -24.63
C PRO A 114 1.03 9.42 -24.79
N ASP A 115 1.75 10.52 -25.00
CA ASP A 115 3.22 10.56 -25.18
C ASP A 115 3.99 10.89 -23.89
N ALA A 116 3.28 11.04 -22.77
CA ALA A 116 3.91 11.30 -21.48
C ALA A 116 4.64 10.05 -20.96
N ARG A 117 5.67 10.31 -20.15
CA ARG A 117 6.53 9.30 -19.50
C ARG A 117 5.77 8.17 -18.78
N PHE A 118 4.58 8.46 -18.25
CA PHE A 118 3.78 7.50 -17.47
C PHE A 118 2.48 7.06 -18.18
N ALA A 119 2.32 7.42 -19.44
CA ALA A 119 1.24 6.94 -20.29
C ALA A 119 1.67 5.68 -21.05
N ALA A 120 0.70 4.99 -21.66
CA ALA A 120 1.00 3.96 -22.64
C ALA A 120 0.39 4.33 -23.99
N ARG A 121 1.27 4.65 -24.96
CA ARG A 121 0.85 5.19 -26.26
C ARG A 121 -0.02 4.18 -27.01
N GLY A 122 -1.30 4.53 -27.22
CA GLY A 122 -2.25 3.72 -27.99
C GLY A 122 -2.53 2.34 -27.38
N PHE A 123 -2.30 2.17 -26.07
CA PHE A 123 -2.51 0.92 -25.37
C PHE A 123 -3.71 1.02 -24.42
N HIS A 124 -4.56 0.00 -24.47
CA HIS A 124 -5.76 -0.12 -23.65
C HIS A 124 -5.57 -1.32 -22.71
N GLY A 125 -5.35 -1.03 -21.43
CA GLY A 125 -4.98 -2.03 -20.43
C GLY A 125 -5.90 -2.05 -19.22
N GLY A 126 -5.33 -2.46 -18.08
CA GLY A 126 -6.06 -2.67 -16.84
C GLY A 126 -5.97 -4.12 -16.36
N PHE A 127 -6.22 -4.29 -15.07
CA PHE A 127 -6.49 -5.61 -14.52
C PHE A 127 -7.85 -6.11 -15.00
N VAL A 128 -7.89 -7.36 -15.40
CA VAL A 128 -9.11 -8.16 -15.52
C VAL A 128 -9.14 -9.11 -14.32
N LEU A 129 -10.07 -8.90 -13.39
CA LEU A 129 -10.24 -9.77 -12.22
C LEU A 129 -11.20 -10.92 -12.56
N ASP A 130 -10.76 -12.16 -12.36
CA ASP A 130 -11.59 -13.34 -12.64
C ASP A 130 -12.46 -13.74 -11.42
N ARG A 131 -11.93 -13.58 -10.21
CA ARG A 131 -12.57 -13.85 -8.93
C ARG A 131 -11.89 -13.07 -7.81
N VAL A 132 -12.68 -12.71 -6.81
CA VAL A 132 -12.23 -12.21 -5.51
C VAL A 132 -13.02 -12.95 -4.44
N GLU A 133 -12.35 -13.78 -3.64
CA GLU A 133 -13.01 -14.71 -2.73
C GLU A 133 -12.39 -14.68 -1.34
N SER A 134 -13.18 -14.90 -0.28
CA SER A 134 -12.64 -15.27 1.02
C SER A 134 -12.23 -16.74 1.00
N VAL A 135 -11.11 -17.05 1.64
CA VAL A 135 -10.61 -18.42 1.78
C VAL A 135 -10.45 -18.75 3.24
N ARG A 136 -11.06 -19.84 3.72
CA ARG A 136 -10.90 -20.28 5.11
C ARG A 136 -10.82 -21.80 5.21
N PRO A 137 -10.02 -22.33 6.15
CA PRO A 137 -10.08 -23.74 6.48
C PRO A 137 -11.41 -24.06 7.17
N SER A 138 -11.97 -25.22 6.83
CA SER A 138 -13.16 -25.82 7.43
C SER A 138 -12.90 -27.32 7.63
N GLY A 139 -12.27 -27.66 8.75
CA GLY A 139 -11.76 -29.00 9.00
C GLY A 139 -10.67 -29.37 8.00
N ARG A 140 -10.88 -30.45 7.21
CA ARG A 140 -9.97 -30.88 6.13
C ARG A 140 -10.24 -30.20 4.78
N GLN A 141 -11.28 -29.37 4.69
CA GLN A 141 -11.65 -28.71 3.45
C GLN A 141 -11.32 -27.22 3.51
N THR A 142 -11.23 -26.60 2.33
CA THR A 142 -11.12 -25.15 2.18
C THR A 142 -12.43 -24.61 1.64
N VAL A 143 -13.07 -23.72 2.39
CA VAL A 143 -14.29 -23.03 1.95
C VAL A 143 -13.90 -21.73 1.27
N ARG A 144 -14.46 -21.53 0.07
CA ARG A 144 -14.35 -20.29 -0.70
C ARG A 144 -15.70 -19.60 -0.79
N ARG A 145 -15.72 -18.27 -0.69
CA ARG A 145 -16.93 -17.47 -0.92
C ARG A 145 -16.59 -16.23 -1.73
N SER A 146 -17.26 -16.04 -2.85
CA SER A 146 -17.14 -14.81 -3.64
C SER A 146 -17.52 -13.58 -2.81
N LEU A 147 -16.71 -12.54 -2.92
CA LEU A 147 -16.88 -11.30 -2.18
C LEU A 147 -17.44 -10.22 -3.10
N LYS A 148 -18.22 -9.31 -2.51
CA LYS A 148 -18.67 -8.12 -3.21
C LYS A 148 -17.49 -7.15 -3.34
N THR A 149 -17.28 -6.66 -4.55
CA THR A 149 -16.25 -5.68 -4.85
C THR A 149 -16.84 -4.37 -5.37
N ILE A 150 -16.15 -3.27 -5.12
CA ILE A 150 -16.44 -1.95 -5.66
C ILE A 150 -15.12 -1.40 -6.19
N GLU A 151 -14.98 -1.36 -7.51
CA GLU A 151 -13.82 -0.78 -8.18
C GLU A 151 -14.04 0.73 -8.35
N ASP A 152 -13.01 1.52 -8.04
CA ASP A 152 -12.95 2.96 -8.31
C ASP A 152 -11.57 3.28 -8.92
N GLY A 153 -11.49 3.28 -10.24
CA GLY A 153 -10.25 3.52 -10.98
C GLY A 153 -9.15 2.51 -10.62
N THR A 154 -8.12 2.99 -9.93
CA THR A 154 -6.92 2.21 -9.53
C THR A 154 -7.01 1.65 -8.12
N VAL A 155 -8.19 1.67 -7.49
CA VAL A 155 -8.41 1.03 -6.18
C VAL A 155 -9.64 0.14 -6.21
N LEU A 156 -9.62 -0.88 -5.35
CA LEU A 156 -10.66 -1.87 -5.19
C LEU A 156 -11.05 -1.98 -3.72
N ARG A 157 -12.31 -1.75 -3.41
CA ARG A 157 -12.88 -2.10 -2.11
C ARG A 157 -13.46 -3.50 -2.16
N VAL A 158 -13.06 -4.34 -1.22
CA VAL A 158 -13.55 -5.72 -1.06
C VAL A 158 -14.33 -5.80 0.24
N GLU A 159 -15.64 -6.04 0.16
CA GLU A 159 -16.48 -6.26 1.33
C GLU A 159 -16.19 -7.64 1.93
N LEU A 160 -15.82 -7.68 3.22
CA LEU A 160 -15.56 -8.92 3.91
C LEU A 160 -16.88 -9.64 4.20
N ASP A 161 -16.92 -10.95 3.99
CA ASP A 161 -18.09 -11.77 4.30
C ASP A 161 -18.32 -11.96 5.82
N ARG A 162 -17.34 -11.57 6.65
CA ARG A 162 -17.43 -11.50 8.10
C ARG A 162 -16.59 -10.31 8.61
N PRO A 163 -17.04 -9.59 9.64
CA PRO A 163 -16.22 -8.57 10.29
C PRO A 163 -14.89 -9.18 10.78
N LEU A 164 -13.80 -8.46 10.55
CA LEU A 164 -12.45 -8.81 10.96
C LEU A 164 -12.10 -8.07 12.26
N PRO A 165 -12.20 -8.71 13.43
CA PRO A 165 -11.93 -8.07 14.70
C PRO A 165 -10.43 -7.72 14.86
N PRO A 166 -10.06 -6.91 15.86
CA PRO A 166 -8.67 -6.73 16.27
C PRO A 166 -7.98 -8.06 16.48
N ARG A 167 -6.74 -8.19 16.00
CA ARG A 167 -5.91 -9.41 15.96
C ARG A 167 -6.45 -10.54 15.08
N GLY A 168 -7.57 -10.32 14.40
CA GLY A 168 -8.14 -11.27 13.46
C GLY A 168 -7.30 -11.42 12.19
N VAL A 169 -7.50 -12.54 11.48
CA VAL A 169 -6.89 -12.79 10.18
C VAL A 169 -7.97 -13.06 9.14
N ALA A 170 -7.85 -12.40 7.99
CA ALA A 170 -8.63 -12.71 6.80
C ALA A 170 -7.70 -13.25 5.71
N SER A 171 -8.20 -14.20 4.92
CA SER A 171 -7.51 -14.65 3.71
C SER A 171 -8.39 -14.40 2.50
N LEU A 172 -7.82 -13.75 1.50
CA LEU A 172 -8.44 -13.43 0.21
C LEU A 172 -7.72 -14.22 -0.88
N GLU A 173 -8.44 -14.80 -1.82
CA GLU A 173 -7.88 -15.29 -3.08
C GLU A 173 -8.37 -14.39 -4.22
N ILE A 174 -7.44 -13.92 -5.02
CA ILE A 174 -7.70 -13.08 -6.19
C ILE A 174 -7.07 -13.78 -7.38
N GLY A 175 -7.82 -13.95 -8.46
CA GLY A 175 -7.21 -14.20 -9.75
C GLY A 175 -7.40 -12.99 -10.65
N TYR A 176 -6.40 -12.78 -11.50
CA TYR A 176 -6.30 -11.58 -12.30
C TYR A 176 -5.49 -11.86 -13.55
N SER A 177 -5.64 -10.98 -14.54
CA SER A 177 -4.76 -10.94 -15.70
C SER A 177 -4.63 -9.51 -16.22
N PHE A 178 -3.56 -9.25 -16.97
CA PHE A 178 -3.39 -8.00 -17.71
C PHE A 178 -2.41 -8.20 -18.87
N GLN A 179 -2.52 -7.37 -19.91
CA GLN A 179 -1.57 -7.36 -21.01
C GLN A 179 -0.40 -6.42 -20.71
N VAL A 180 0.80 -6.79 -21.14
CA VAL A 180 1.99 -5.94 -21.02
C VAL A 180 2.09 -5.04 -22.27
N PRO A 181 2.13 -3.70 -22.11
CA PRO A 181 2.29 -2.77 -23.23
C PRO A 181 3.69 -2.81 -23.82
N GLU A 182 3.86 -2.43 -25.10
CA GLU A 182 5.22 -2.24 -25.67
C GLU A 182 5.85 -0.92 -25.18
N HIS A 183 5.08 0.16 -25.22
CA HIS A 183 5.48 1.47 -24.69
C HIS A 183 4.67 1.80 -23.44
N GLY A 184 4.92 1.12 -22.33
CA GLY A 184 4.26 1.46 -21.07
C GLY A 184 5.01 2.54 -20.28
N ALA A 185 4.70 2.62 -18.98
CA ALA A 185 5.37 3.54 -18.07
C ALA A 185 6.78 3.03 -17.71
N ASP A 186 7.61 3.88 -17.10
CA ASP A 186 9.01 3.62 -16.71
C ASP A 186 9.37 2.21 -16.20
N ARG A 187 8.45 1.49 -15.53
CA ARG A 187 8.70 0.16 -14.94
C ARG A 187 7.70 -0.89 -15.44
N MET A 188 7.08 -0.66 -16.58
CA MET A 188 6.08 -1.54 -17.19
C MET A 188 6.20 -1.46 -18.71
N GLY A 189 6.66 -2.52 -19.35
CA GLY A 189 6.78 -2.57 -20.80
C GLY A 189 7.35 -3.86 -21.33
N ARG A 190 7.37 -3.96 -22.65
CA ARG A 190 8.08 -5.02 -23.39
C ARG A 190 8.66 -4.48 -24.67
N GLU A 191 9.77 -5.06 -25.09
CA GLU A 191 10.45 -4.65 -26.32
C GLU A 191 10.90 -5.90 -27.10
N GLN A 192 10.72 -5.87 -28.41
CA GLN A 192 11.19 -6.94 -29.29
C GLN A 192 12.62 -6.65 -29.73
N PHE A 193 13.53 -7.56 -29.38
CA PHE A 193 14.91 -7.60 -29.88
C PHE A 193 15.07 -8.71 -30.93
N PRO A 194 16.15 -8.73 -31.72
CA PRO A 194 16.43 -9.83 -32.66
C PRO A 194 16.42 -11.22 -31.99
N GLU A 195 16.85 -11.30 -30.73
CA GLU A 195 16.97 -12.53 -29.94
C GLU A 195 15.66 -12.94 -29.22
N GLY A 196 14.65 -12.06 -29.20
CA GLY A 196 13.36 -12.32 -28.55
C GLY A 196 12.80 -11.11 -27.82
N TRP A 197 11.74 -11.34 -27.05
CA TRP A 197 11.10 -10.30 -26.23
C TRP A 197 11.85 -10.09 -24.91
N LEU A 198 12.03 -8.83 -24.54
CA LEU A 198 12.38 -8.39 -23.20
C LEU A 198 11.13 -7.84 -22.51
N TYR A 199 10.94 -8.14 -21.22
CA TYR A 199 9.85 -7.61 -20.41
C TYR A 199 10.42 -6.94 -19.17
N GLU A 200 9.95 -5.74 -18.88
CA GLU A 200 10.18 -5.03 -17.63
C GLU A 200 8.84 -4.80 -16.95
N ILE A 201 8.67 -5.31 -15.72
CA ILE A 201 7.34 -5.40 -15.12
C ILE A 201 7.41 -5.07 -13.62
N ALA A 202 6.71 -4.02 -13.23
CA ALA A 202 6.38 -3.66 -11.86
C ALA A 202 4.85 -3.64 -11.65
N GLN A 203 4.41 -3.49 -10.40
CA GLN A 203 3.00 -3.47 -10.00
C GLN A 203 2.14 -4.60 -10.63
N TRP A 204 2.70 -5.81 -10.68
CA TRP A 204 2.19 -6.95 -11.45
C TRP A 204 1.14 -7.80 -10.72
N TYR A 205 0.67 -7.37 -9.56
CA TYR A 205 -0.37 -8.02 -8.78
C TYR A 205 -1.18 -6.97 -8.00
N PRO A 206 -2.46 -7.22 -7.67
CA PRO A 206 -3.22 -6.37 -6.76
C PRO A 206 -2.58 -6.31 -5.37
N ARG A 207 -2.43 -5.12 -4.79
CA ARG A 207 -1.70 -4.93 -3.51
C ARG A 207 -2.61 -4.37 -2.44
N LEU A 208 -2.54 -4.87 -1.20
CA LEU A 208 -3.28 -4.26 -0.09
C LEU A 208 -2.88 -2.79 0.07
N ALA A 209 -3.89 -1.93 0.14
CA ALA A 209 -3.73 -0.57 0.58
C ALA A 209 -3.36 -0.55 2.06
N VAL A 210 -2.60 0.47 2.46
CA VAL A 210 -2.25 0.69 3.87
C VAL A 210 -3.51 1.06 4.66
N TYR A 211 -3.67 0.47 5.84
CA TYR A 211 -4.55 0.97 6.89
C TYR A 211 -3.70 1.42 8.07
N ASP A 212 -3.71 2.73 8.38
CA ASP A 212 -2.85 3.30 9.42
C ASP A 212 -3.60 4.17 10.44
N ASP A 213 -2.85 4.66 11.42
CA ASP A 213 -3.32 5.51 12.52
C ASP A 213 -3.52 6.99 12.13
N VAL A 214 -3.19 7.39 10.91
CA VAL A 214 -3.17 8.79 10.46
C VAL A 214 -4.32 9.09 9.49
N ARG A 215 -4.51 8.24 8.49
CA ARG A 215 -5.47 8.38 7.39
C ARG A 215 -6.50 7.26 7.35
N GLY A 216 -6.33 6.20 8.13
CA GLY A 216 -7.11 4.97 7.96
C GLY A 216 -6.70 4.30 6.65
N TRP A 217 -7.65 4.00 5.77
CA TRP A 217 -7.34 3.40 4.47
C TRP A 217 -6.73 4.42 3.51
N ASN A 218 -5.57 4.09 2.93
CA ASN A 218 -5.00 4.84 1.83
C ASN A 218 -5.69 4.47 0.51
N THR A 219 -6.66 5.28 0.09
CA THR A 219 -7.42 5.09 -1.16
C THR A 219 -7.05 6.11 -2.23
N GLU A 220 -5.85 6.69 -2.16
CA GLU A 220 -5.34 7.58 -3.21
C GLU A 220 -5.19 6.81 -4.52
N GLN A 221 -5.54 7.48 -5.63
CA GLN A 221 -5.44 6.90 -6.96
C GLN A 221 -3.98 6.86 -7.41
N TYR A 222 -3.56 5.77 -8.05
CA TYR A 222 -2.27 5.69 -8.71
C TYR A 222 -2.28 6.47 -10.03
N LEU A 223 -1.44 7.50 -10.12
CA LEU A 223 -1.36 8.42 -11.27
C LEU A 223 -0.10 8.19 -12.13
N GLY A 224 0.67 7.12 -11.85
CA GLY A 224 1.91 6.77 -12.54
C GLY A 224 3.19 7.25 -11.86
N GLN A 225 3.20 8.48 -11.30
CA GLN A 225 4.44 9.11 -10.78
C GLN A 225 4.75 8.82 -9.31
N GLY A 226 3.81 8.20 -8.59
CA GLY A 226 3.94 7.95 -7.16
C GLY A 226 4.82 6.74 -6.83
N GLU A 227 5.57 6.83 -5.74
CA GLU A 227 6.27 5.69 -5.14
C GLU A 227 5.38 5.01 -4.08
N PHE A 228 5.78 3.81 -3.65
CA PHE A 228 4.89 2.89 -2.94
C PHE A 228 4.68 3.24 -1.46
N TYR A 229 3.41 3.22 -1.02
CA TYR A 229 3.02 3.19 0.39
C TYR A 229 2.16 1.94 0.63
N LEU A 230 2.81 0.87 1.10
CA LEU A 230 2.26 -0.49 1.19
C LEU A 230 2.48 -1.10 2.57
N GLU A 231 1.66 -2.11 2.88
CA GLU A 231 1.81 -2.91 4.10
C GLU A 231 3.05 -3.80 4.06
N TYR A 232 3.58 -4.10 5.24
CA TYR A 232 4.69 -5.04 5.41
C TYR A 232 4.18 -6.48 5.46
N GLY A 233 4.99 -7.41 4.96
CA GLY A 233 4.74 -8.84 5.07
C GLY A 233 5.69 -9.67 4.23
N ASP A 234 5.51 -10.98 4.28
CA ASP A 234 6.30 -11.94 3.51
C ASP A 234 5.61 -12.21 2.16
N ILE A 235 6.39 -12.34 1.10
CA ILE A 235 5.88 -12.61 -0.26
C ILE A 235 6.58 -13.86 -0.78
N ASP A 236 5.82 -14.95 -0.88
CA ASP A 236 6.23 -16.15 -1.60
C ASP A 236 5.62 -16.13 -3.00
N PHE A 237 6.43 -16.29 -4.04
CA PHE A 237 5.91 -16.27 -5.40
C PHE A 237 6.59 -17.26 -6.34
N ALA A 238 5.83 -17.71 -7.34
CA ALA A 238 6.27 -18.56 -8.42
C ALA A 238 5.92 -17.93 -9.78
N ILE A 239 6.90 -17.89 -10.68
CA ILE A 239 6.76 -17.32 -12.02
C ILE A 239 6.99 -18.43 -13.05
N THR A 240 6.01 -18.64 -13.93
CA THR A 240 6.11 -19.56 -15.05
C THR A 240 6.31 -18.77 -16.35
N VAL A 241 7.43 -19.01 -17.02
CA VAL A 241 7.79 -18.37 -18.31
C VAL A 241 8.25 -19.44 -19.31
N PRO A 242 8.25 -19.16 -20.62
CA PRO A 242 8.87 -20.06 -21.60
C PRO A 242 10.34 -20.33 -21.27
N ARG A 243 10.82 -21.54 -21.57
CA ARG A 243 12.16 -22.04 -21.18
C ARG A 243 13.33 -21.13 -21.59
N GLY A 244 13.18 -20.33 -22.64
CA GLY A 244 14.22 -19.41 -23.12
C GLY A 244 14.40 -18.16 -22.26
N PHE A 245 13.48 -17.87 -21.34
CA PHE A 245 13.54 -16.67 -20.51
C PHE A 245 14.41 -16.87 -19.28
N ILE A 246 15.14 -15.82 -18.92
CA ILE A 246 15.80 -15.68 -17.62
C ILE A 246 14.97 -14.69 -16.80
N VAL A 247 14.61 -15.08 -15.58
CA VAL A 247 13.85 -14.24 -14.66
C VAL A 247 14.81 -13.58 -13.67
N ALA A 248 14.76 -12.24 -13.61
CA ALA A 248 15.40 -11.45 -12.56
C ALA A 248 14.29 -10.85 -11.68
N ALA A 249 14.33 -11.15 -10.38
CA ALA A 249 13.34 -10.68 -9.41
C ALA A 249 13.97 -10.56 -8.02
N THR A 250 13.35 -9.78 -7.15
CA THR A 250 13.73 -9.67 -5.73
C THR A 250 13.47 -10.97 -4.99
N GLY A 251 14.27 -11.26 -3.96
CA GLY A 251 14.08 -12.40 -3.07
C GLY A 251 15.12 -13.50 -3.28
N ARG A 252 14.86 -14.67 -2.71
CA ARG A 252 15.76 -15.82 -2.76
C ARG A 252 15.18 -16.92 -3.65
N LEU A 253 15.90 -17.29 -4.70
CA LEU A 253 15.53 -18.41 -5.57
C LEU A 253 15.57 -19.74 -4.80
N THR A 254 14.47 -20.48 -4.80
CA THR A 254 14.30 -21.71 -3.98
C THR A 254 14.46 -23.02 -4.78
N ASN A 255 14.34 -22.98 -6.12
CA ASN A 255 14.44 -24.16 -6.98
C ASN A 255 15.51 -24.03 -8.11
N PRO A 256 16.75 -23.56 -7.82
CA PRO A 256 17.75 -23.26 -8.85
C PRO A 256 18.15 -24.49 -9.69
N LEU A 257 18.11 -25.69 -9.13
CA LEU A 257 18.42 -26.93 -9.85
C LEU A 257 17.38 -27.28 -10.92
N GLN A 258 16.15 -26.79 -10.77
CA GLN A 258 15.05 -27.07 -11.69
C GLN A 258 15.01 -26.07 -12.85
N VAL A 259 15.40 -24.81 -12.59
CA VAL A 259 15.16 -23.69 -13.52
C VAL A 259 16.42 -23.10 -14.13
N LEU A 260 17.61 -23.35 -13.57
CA LEU A 260 18.88 -22.82 -14.08
C LEU A 260 19.79 -23.93 -14.61
N THR A 261 20.48 -23.64 -15.71
CA THR A 261 21.60 -24.44 -16.22
C THR A 261 22.78 -24.45 -15.24
N ALA A 262 23.72 -25.39 -15.40
CA ALA A 262 24.92 -25.46 -14.56
C ALA A 262 25.73 -24.14 -14.61
N GLN A 263 25.94 -23.57 -15.79
CA GLN A 263 26.66 -22.32 -15.97
C GLN A 263 25.96 -21.13 -15.31
N GLN A 264 24.63 -21.04 -15.40
CA GLN A 264 23.86 -19.99 -14.73
C GLN A 264 23.97 -20.10 -13.21
N ARG A 265 23.90 -21.30 -12.64
CA ARG A 265 24.08 -21.50 -11.19
C ARG A 265 25.46 -21.11 -10.71
N GLU A 266 26.50 -21.43 -11.48
CA GLU A 266 27.88 -21.05 -11.17
C GLU A 266 28.06 -19.52 -11.17
N ARG A 267 27.48 -18.83 -12.16
CA ARG A 267 27.47 -17.36 -12.25
C ARG A 267 26.70 -16.73 -11.08
N LEU A 268 25.54 -17.27 -10.75
CA LEU A 268 24.74 -16.79 -9.60
C LEU A 268 25.52 -16.98 -8.28
N ALA A 269 26.17 -18.12 -8.09
CA ALA A 269 26.98 -18.37 -6.89
C ALA A 269 28.14 -17.38 -6.74
N ARG A 270 28.80 -17.01 -7.85
CA ARG A 270 29.81 -15.94 -7.82
C ARG A 270 29.21 -14.57 -7.48
N ALA A 271 28.08 -14.23 -8.09
CA ALA A 271 27.43 -12.94 -7.87
C ALA A 271 26.98 -12.73 -6.41
N LEU A 272 26.60 -13.81 -5.71
CA LEU A 272 26.25 -13.77 -4.28
C LEU A 272 27.44 -13.45 -3.35
N HIS A 273 28.67 -13.47 -3.88
CA HIS A 273 29.89 -13.19 -3.14
C HIS A 273 30.65 -11.98 -3.70
N SER A 274 30.10 -11.29 -4.69
CA SER A 274 30.67 -10.06 -5.23
C SER A 274 29.96 -8.87 -4.59
N ASP A 275 30.61 -8.28 -3.59
CA ASP A 275 30.34 -6.92 -3.13
C ASP A 275 31.36 -5.96 -3.76
#